data_AF-A0A836T768-F1
#
_entry.id   AF-A0A836T768-F1
#
_cell.length_a   1.000
_cell.length_b   1.000
_cell.length_c   1.000
_cell.angle_alpha   90.00
_cell.angle_beta   90.00
_cell.angle_gamma   90.00
#
_symmetry.space_group_name_H-M   'P 1'
#
loop_
_entity.id
_entity.type
_entity.pdbx_description
1 polymer ?
#
loop_
_entity_poly.entity_id
_entity_poly.type
_entity_poly.pdbx_seq_one_letter_code
_entity_poly.pdbx_strand_id
1 'polypeptide(L)' 'MKKLKEKREADFRFEEVEFVCKCGNKKREIIPVANNTGVLDVKCEKCGYRNLEIRIFEDVS' A
#
# COMPACT_ATOMS: atom_id res chain seq x y z
N MET A 1 -25.45 -29.57 -2.69
CA MET A 1 -25.56 -28.17 -3.16
C MET A 1 -24.16 -27.64 -3.43
N LYS A 2 -23.85 -27.26 -4.68
CA LYS A 2 -22.56 -26.68 -5.07
C LYS A 2 -22.44 -25.29 -4.44
N LYS A 3 -21.38 -25.03 -3.66
CA LYS A 3 -21.04 -23.67 -3.20
C LYS A 3 -20.69 -22.85 -4.44
N LEU A 4 -21.54 -21.90 -4.83
CA LEU A 4 -21.14 -20.87 -5.80
C LEU A 4 -19.96 -20.11 -5.18
N LYS A 5 -18.80 -20.14 -5.84
CA LYS A 5 -17.76 -19.13 -5.59
C LYS A 5 -18.34 -17.82 -6.11
N GLU A 6 -18.76 -16.94 -5.20
CA GLU A 6 -19.05 -15.56 -5.56
C GLU A 6 -17.83 -15.01 -6.30
N LYS A 7 -18.05 -14.52 -7.52
CA LYS A 7 -17.09 -13.70 -8.24
C LYS A 7 -17.07 -12.36 -7.50
N ARG A 8 -16.31 -12.27 -6.41
CA ARG A 8 -15.95 -10.96 -5.85
C ARG A 8 -15.19 -10.26 -6.94
N GLU A 9 -15.67 -9.11 -7.38
CA GLU A 9 -14.89 -8.24 -8.24
C GLU A 9 -13.52 -8.03 -7.57
N ALA A 10 -12.46 -8.03 -8.37
CA ALA A 10 -11.13 -7.86 -7.83
C ALA A 10 -11.01 -6.43 -7.29
N ASP A 11 -11.06 -6.26 -5.97
CA ASP A 11 -10.68 -5.02 -5.30
C ASP A 11 -9.15 -4.93 -5.36
N PHE A 12 -8.66 -4.41 -6.48
CA PHE A 12 -7.25 -4.14 -6.71
C PHE A 12 -7.11 -2.75 -7.32
N ARG A 13 -6.36 -1.89 -6.64
CA ARG A 13 -6.08 -0.51 -7.08
C ARG A 13 -4.66 -0.12 -6.75
N PHE A 14 -4.24 1.00 -7.31
CA PHE A 14 -2.95 1.61 -7.00
C PHE A 14 -3.20 2.90 -6.23
N GLU A 15 -2.54 3.04 -5.09
CA GLU A 15 -2.63 4.23 -4.25
C GLU A 15 -1.28 4.93 -4.17
N GLU A 16 -1.28 6.26 -4.25
CA GLU A 16 -0.10 7.07 -4.01
C GLU A 16 0.02 7.36 -2.51
N VAL A 17 1.14 6.97 -1.90
CA VAL A 17 1.42 7.17 -0.46
C VAL A 17 2.66 8.01 -0.26
N GLU A 18 2.63 8.91 0.74
CA GLU A 18 3.80 9.66 1.16
C GLU A 18 4.62 8.87 2.18
N PHE A 19 5.90 8.70 1.91
CA PHE A 19 6.90 8.18 2.83
C PHE A 19 7.81 9.32 3.30
N VAL A 20 7.88 9.51 4.62
CA VAL A 20 8.84 10.41 5.26
C VAL A 20 9.90 9.58 5.97
N CYS A 21 11.12 9.60 5.45
CA CYS A 21 12.24 8.91 6.08
C CYS A 21 12.64 9.62 7.37
N LYS A 22 13.20 8.87 8.33
CA LYS A 22 13.78 9.42 9.58
C LYS A 22 14.86 10.49 9.35
N CYS A 23 15.52 10.52 8.18
CA CYS A 23 16.48 11.55 7.82
C CYS A 23 15.85 12.83 7.24
N GLY A 24 14.52 12.94 7.27
CA GLY A 24 13.74 14.07 6.74
C GLY A 24 13.49 14.04 5.23
N ASN A 25 14.01 13.04 4.50
CA ASN A 25 13.73 12.92 3.07
C ASN A 25 12.28 12.46 2.84
N LYS A 26 11.56 13.15 1.96
CA LYS A 26 10.19 12.79 1.58
C LYS A 26 10.18 12.18 0.18
N LYS A 27 9.35 11.15 -0.01
CA LYS A 27 9.13 10.51 -1.31
C LYS A 27 7.67 10.10 -1.42
N ARG A 28 7.13 10.09 -2.63
CA ARG A 28 5.85 9.45 -2.93
C ARG A 28 6.09 8.14 -3.64
N GLU A 29 5.34 7.11 -3.25
CA GLU A 29 5.40 5.77 -3.83
C GLU A 29 4.01 5.34 -4.24
N ILE A 30 3.91 4.63 -5.35
CA ILE A 30 2.65 4.02 -5.79
C ILE A 30 2.68 2.57 -5.33
N ILE A 31 1.71 2.19 -4.51
CA ILE A 31 1.62 0.82 -3.97
C ILE A 31 0.34 0.12 -4.45
N PRO A 32 0.41 -1.20 -4.71
CA PRO A 32 -0.80 -1.98 -4.94
C PRO A 32 -1.57 -2.15 -3.63
N VAL A 33 -2.89 -1.99 -3.71
CA VAL A 33 -3.83 -2.13 -2.60
C VAL A 33 -4.89 -3.15 -2.98
N ALA A 34 -5.12 -4.12 -2.09
CA ALA A 34 -6.19 -5.10 -2.25
C ALA A 34 -6.88 -5.34 -0.91
N ASN A 35 -8.22 -5.41 -0.92
CA ASN A 35 -9.04 -5.43 0.29
C ASN A 35 -8.61 -4.32 1.26
N ASN A 36 -8.48 -3.10 0.74
CA ASN A 36 -8.06 -1.91 1.50
C ASN A 36 -6.70 -2.03 2.20
N THR A 37 -5.85 -2.99 1.81
CA THR A 37 -4.54 -3.20 2.41
C THR A 37 -3.45 -3.13 1.35
N GLY A 38 -2.44 -2.31 1.58
CA GLY A 38 -1.25 -2.18 0.73
C GLY A 38 0.04 -2.44 1.49
N VAL A 39 1.09 -2.82 0.76
CA VAL A 39 2.45 -2.99 1.32
C VAL A 39 3.33 -1.89 0.77
N LEU A 40 3.88 -1.06 1.67
CA LEU A 40 4.90 -0.06 1.35
C LEU A 40 6.28 -0.65 1.65
N ASP A 41 7.04 -0.94 0.60
CA ASP A 41 8.44 -1.33 0.69
C ASP A 41 9.30 -0.30 -0.04
N VAL A 42 9.95 0.58 0.72
CA VAL A 42 10.68 1.72 0.16
C VAL A 42 12.06 1.84 0.79
N LYS A 43 13.06 2.12 -0.04
CA LYS A 43 14.42 2.44 0.38
C LYS A 43 14.69 3.92 0.16
N CYS A 44 15.13 4.61 1.21
CA CYS A 44 15.55 6.00 1.14
C CYS A 44 16.85 6.11 0.33
N GLU A 45 16.83 6.87 -0.75
CA GLU A 45 17.98 7.10 -1.63
C GLU A 45 19.07 7.95 -0.96
N LYS A 46 18.70 8.76 0.05
CA LYS A 46 19.63 9.65 0.75
C LYS A 46 20.46 8.96 1.84
N CYS A 47 19.82 8.14 2.68
CA CYS A 47 20.49 7.52 3.84
C CYS A 47 20.50 5.98 3.78
N GLY A 48 19.91 5.36 2.76
CA GLY A 48 19.85 3.92 2.59
C GLY A 48 18.87 3.18 3.50
N TYR A 49 18.18 3.88 4.42
CA TYR A 49 17.18 3.29 5.31
C TYR A 49 16.03 2.66 4.51
N ARG A 50 15.64 1.43 4.87
CA ARG A 50 14.49 0.73 4.27
C ARG A 50 13.32 0.72 5.25
N ASN A 51 12.15 1.08 4.75
CA ASN A 51 10.88 0.99 5.47
C ASN A 51 10.01 -0.09 4.82
N LEU A 52 9.51 -1.01 5.64
CA LEU A 52 8.53 -2.01 5.25
C LEU A 52 7.33 -1.86 6.17
N GLU A 53 6.19 -1.48 5.60
CA GLU A 53 5.00 -1.11 6.37
C GLU A 53 3.73 -1.62 5.67
N ILE A 54 2.76 -2.08 6.47
CA ILE A 54 1.42 -2.39 5.98
C ILE A 54 0.56 -1.14 6.14
N ARG A 55 -0.06 -0.68 5.05
CA ARG A 55 -0.99 0.46 5.03
C ARG A 55 -2.41 -0.05 4.91
N ILE A 56 -3.27 0.38 5.82
CA ILE A 56 -4.71 0.12 5.79
C ILE A 56 -5.39 1.41 5.35
N PHE A 57 -6.22 1.31 4.32
CA PHE A 57 -6.97 2.42 3.75
C PHE A 57 -8.42 2.31 4.23
N GLU A 58 -8.93 3.29 4.96
CA GLU A 58 -10.35 3.31 5.29
C GLU A 58 -11.12 3.89 4.10
N ASP A 59 -12.22 3.22 3.70
CA ASP A 59 -13.14 3.79 2.73
C ASP A 59 -13.76 5.05 3.35
N VAL A 60 -13.43 6.21 2.81
CA VAL A 60 -14.09 7.46 3.20
C VAL A 60 -15.46 7.45 2.54
N SER A 61 -16.45 6.89 3.24
CA SER A 61 -17.87 6.87 2.87
C SER A 61 -18.47 8.27 2.83
#